data_AF-A0A3S3PDT6-F1
#
_entry.id   AF-A0A3S3PDT6-F1
#
_cell.length_a   1.000
_cell.length_b   1.000
_cell.length_c   1.000
_cell.angle_alpha   90.00
_cell.angle_beta   90.00
_cell.angle_gamma   90.00
#
_symmetry.space_group_name_H-M   'P 1'
#
loop_
_entity.id
_entity.type
_entity.pdbx_description
1 polymer ?
#
loop_
_entity_poly.entity_id
_entity_poly.type
_entity_poly.pdbx_seq_one_letter_code
_entity_poly.pdbx_strand_id
1 'polypeptide(L)'
;MMFQVPAHVSMGWISKPNKFVMQVKVNMLDVSDGDAIIVELEKSGQRMVMVIDGGMVGHYLTKLKPKLQEVLKRNGKAAPDIVVCTHYDSDHIGGLIPLIEDYIDGVKEVWVHETPEVLKDLGNGRDLMDQVVEHADELVLDSAAKVGSNGVTMLQEKAEFLIESIGQLKQLLSLVPERKVRNVFHGDGPKFAHWPEVKVLGPTREYFEELFPPNKKSYELLSEELREHVLFEGFNRFQQLAGLKSCDKLKDEQTASITATNRASIIIAIDCDKGRLLFTGDAGISSFKRIPDWERELRDLYFLKIPHHGSNNNISKEISELMNPVHAYNSGNRHQDDEVLDCFDSKARNFSVKTTKLNGDLSFEA
;
A
#
# COMPACT_ATOMS: atom_id res chain seq x y z
N MET A 1 41.26 -61.31 -24.63
CA MET A 1 40.89 -59.89 -24.83
C MET A 1 40.72 -59.26 -23.46
N MET A 2 41.72 -58.53 -22.99
CA MET A 2 41.63 -57.69 -21.79
C MET A 2 41.15 -56.31 -22.23
N PHE A 3 40.04 -55.83 -21.69
CA PHE A 3 39.62 -54.44 -21.84
C PHE A 3 40.15 -53.63 -20.65
N GLN A 4 41.03 -52.66 -20.93
CA GLN A 4 41.40 -51.60 -19.99
C GLN A 4 40.27 -50.57 -19.90
N VAL A 5 39.92 -50.17 -18.67
CA VAL A 5 39.05 -49.04 -18.38
C VAL A 5 39.93 -47.79 -18.21
N PRO A 6 39.64 -46.63 -18.84
CA PRO A 6 40.39 -45.41 -18.60
C PRO A 6 39.89 -44.64 -17.37
N ALA A 7 40.82 -43.88 -16.80
CA ALA A 7 40.77 -43.19 -15.52
C ALA A 7 39.66 -42.12 -15.39
N HIS A 8 39.15 -42.00 -14.17
CA HIS A 8 38.30 -40.90 -13.72
C HIS A 8 39.01 -39.56 -13.84
N VAL A 9 38.45 -38.66 -14.67
CA VAL A 9 38.71 -37.22 -14.58
C VAL A 9 37.82 -36.67 -13.48
N SER A 10 38.44 -36.22 -12.38
CA SER A 10 37.73 -35.47 -11.34
C SER A 10 37.28 -34.14 -11.92
N MET A 11 35.98 -33.97 -12.17
CA MET A 11 35.40 -32.66 -12.43
C MET A 11 35.56 -31.82 -11.16
N GLY A 12 36.36 -30.77 -11.27
CA GLY A 12 36.50 -29.75 -10.25
C GLY A 12 35.14 -29.15 -9.90
N TRP A 13 34.93 -28.96 -8.61
CA TRP A 13 33.82 -28.20 -8.06
C TRP A 13 33.89 -26.79 -8.62
N ILE A 14 33.06 -26.50 -9.63
CA ILE A 14 32.79 -25.12 -10.02
C ILE A 14 32.05 -24.52 -8.82
N SER A 15 32.73 -23.62 -8.10
CA SER A 15 32.12 -22.80 -7.07
C SER A 15 30.89 -22.12 -7.67
N LYS A 16 29.72 -22.32 -7.05
CA LYS A 16 28.53 -21.56 -7.39
C LYS A 16 28.91 -20.06 -7.32
N PRO A 17 28.58 -19.25 -8.34
CA PRO A 17 28.85 -17.82 -8.26
C PRO A 17 28.16 -17.25 -7.01
N ASN A 18 28.87 -16.41 -6.27
CA ASN A 18 28.38 -15.70 -5.09
C ASN A 18 26.95 -15.19 -5.36
N LYS A 19 25.95 -15.69 -4.62
CA LYS A 19 24.63 -15.07 -4.59
C LYS A 19 24.86 -13.61 -4.20
N PHE A 20 24.47 -12.67 -5.05
CA PHE A 20 24.47 -11.26 -4.69
C PHE A 20 23.55 -11.10 -3.48
N VAL A 21 24.12 -10.68 -2.34
CA VAL A 21 23.36 -10.37 -1.13
C VAL A 21 22.87 -8.93 -1.29
N MET A 22 21.55 -8.74 -1.25
CA MET A 22 20.94 -7.43 -1.26
C MET A 22 20.50 -7.11 0.16
N GLN A 23 21.05 -6.06 0.75
CA GLN A 23 20.60 -5.59 2.06
C GLN A 23 19.34 -4.76 1.87
N VAL A 24 18.32 -5.03 2.69
CA VAL A 24 17.09 -4.26 2.71
C VAL A 24 16.86 -3.70 4.10
N LYS A 25 16.53 -2.41 4.18
CA LYS A 25 16.08 -1.78 5.43
C LYS A 25 14.75 -1.10 5.20
N VAL A 26 13.83 -1.27 6.14
CA VAL A 26 12.48 -0.71 6.09
C VAL A 26 12.24 0.04 7.39
N ASN A 27 11.84 1.30 7.28
CA ASN A 27 11.36 2.10 8.41
C ASN A 27 9.89 2.43 8.13
N MET A 28 8.98 1.92 8.96
CA MET A 28 7.56 2.30 8.90
C MET A 28 7.29 3.27 10.04
N LEU A 29 6.84 4.48 9.70
CA LEU A 29 6.66 5.54 10.67
C LEU A 29 5.25 5.52 11.25
N ASP A 30 5.15 5.80 12.54
CA ASP A 30 3.89 6.00 13.20
C ASP A 30 3.28 7.34 12.79
N VAL A 31 2.38 7.29 11.80
CA VAL A 31 1.65 8.42 11.20
C VAL A 31 0.13 8.25 11.36
N SER A 32 -0.29 7.66 12.49
CA SER A 32 -1.68 7.28 12.77
C SER A 32 -2.22 6.17 11.86
N ASP A 33 -3.29 6.42 11.11
CA ASP A 33 -3.96 5.43 10.25
C ASP A 33 -3.60 5.70 8.78
N GLY A 34 -2.34 5.98 8.49
CA GLY A 34 -1.83 6.13 7.14
C GLY A 34 -0.52 5.37 7.00
N ASP A 35 0.01 5.28 5.78
CA ASP A 35 1.35 4.75 5.54
C ASP A 35 2.38 5.85 5.33
N ALA A 36 3.56 5.65 5.92
CA ALA A 36 4.77 6.41 5.63
C ALA A 36 5.98 5.49 5.83
N ILE A 37 6.54 5.01 4.72
CA ILE A 37 7.53 3.94 4.73
C ILE A 37 8.77 4.39 3.96
N ILE A 38 9.94 4.27 4.59
CA ILE A 38 11.24 4.50 3.92
C ILE A 38 11.92 3.15 3.72
N VAL A 39 12.20 2.81 2.47
CA VAL A 39 12.90 1.59 2.08
C VAL A 39 14.29 1.93 1.55
N GLU A 40 15.30 1.22 2.04
CA GLU A 40 16.68 1.34 1.59
C GLU A 40 17.14 0.01 1.02
N LEU A 41 17.72 0.05 -0.18
CA LEU A 41 18.27 -1.11 -0.85
C LEU A 41 19.75 -0.88 -1.12
N GLU A 42 20.58 -1.85 -0.77
CA GLU A 42 22.00 -1.86 -1.14
C GLU A 42 22.37 -3.17 -1.84
N LYS A 43 22.87 -3.08 -3.07
CA LYS A 43 23.31 -4.22 -3.88
C LYS A 43 24.56 -3.83 -4.67
N SER A 44 25.65 -4.58 -4.50
CA SER A 44 26.90 -4.37 -5.24
C SER A 44 27.42 -2.93 -5.18
N GLY A 45 27.31 -2.29 -4.01
CA GLY A 45 27.69 -0.88 -3.79
C GLY A 45 26.72 0.15 -4.38
N GLN A 46 25.67 -0.25 -5.09
CA GLN A 46 24.58 0.63 -5.51
C GLN A 46 23.56 0.76 -4.38
N ARG A 47 23.11 2.00 -4.14
CA ARG A 47 22.12 2.33 -3.11
C ARG A 47 20.88 2.95 -3.74
N MET A 48 19.72 2.50 -3.31
CA MET A 48 18.43 3.11 -3.61
C MET A 48 17.71 3.47 -2.31
N VAL A 49 17.10 4.65 -2.26
CA VAL A 49 16.15 5.03 -1.21
C VAL A 49 14.79 5.27 -1.86
N MET A 50 13.76 4.61 -1.34
CA MET A 50 12.37 4.79 -1.75
C MET A 50 11.57 5.34 -0.57
N VAL A 51 10.61 6.21 -0.85
CA VAL A 51 9.55 6.59 0.09
C VAL A 51 8.23 6.07 -0.46
N ILE A 52 7.50 5.29 0.34
CA ILE A 52 6.18 4.75 0.01
C ILE A 52 5.18 5.37 0.98
N ASP A 53 4.31 6.21 0.44
CA ASP A 53 3.35 7.05 1.16
C ASP A 53 4.00 8.00 2.18
N GLY A 54 3.22 8.99 2.62
CA GLY A 54 3.71 10.14 3.38
C GLY A 54 3.00 10.42 4.70
N GLY A 55 1.94 9.69 5.04
CA GLY A 55 1.00 10.10 6.08
C GLY A 55 0.17 11.32 5.64
N MET A 56 -0.63 11.87 6.56
CA MET A 56 -1.19 13.22 6.42
C MET A 56 -0.10 14.32 6.29
N VAL A 57 -0.47 15.49 5.76
CA VAL A 57 0.43 16.65 5.54
C VAL A 57 1.29 16.99 6.77
N GLY A 58 0.69 17.02 7.97
CA GLY A 58 1.39 17.34 9.22
C GLY A 58 2.45 16.31 9.65
N HIS A 59 2.35 15.07 9.17
CA HIS A 59 3.31 14.02 9.47
C HIS A 59 4.64 14.20 8.74
N TYR A 60 4.66 14.98 7.66
CA TYR A 60 5.91 15.28 6.96
C TYR A 60 6.95 15.92 7.88
N LEU A 61 6.61 17.05 8.52
CA LEU A 61 7.56 17.77 9.36
C LEU A 61 7.89 17.04 10.67
N THR A 62 6.94 16.28 11.21
CA THR A 62 7.03 15.68 12.54
C THR A 62 7.62 14.27 12.54
N LYS A 63 7.44 13.50 11.46
CA LYS A 63 7.83 12.08 11.38
C LYS A 63 8.72 11.81 10.16
N LEU A 64 8.22 12.08 8.96
CA LEU A 64 8.86 11.64 7.72
C LEU A 64 10.16 12.38 7.42
N LYS A 65 10.16 13.72 7.43
CA LYS A 65 11.32 14.55 7.11
C LYS A 65 12.53 14.27 8.02
N PRO A 66 12.39 14.24 9.36
CA PRO A 66 13.53 13.92 10.24
C PRO A 66 14.15 12.56 9.92
N LYS A 67 13.34 11.51 9.76
CA LYS A 67 13.85 10.17 9.47
C LYS A 67 14.42 10.06 8.07
N LEU A 68 13.78 10.68 7.07
CA LEU A 68 14.27 10.71 5.70
C LEU A 68 15.63 11.43 5.62
N GLN A 69 15.82 12.54 6.32
CA GLN A 69 17.11 13.25 6.35
C GLN A 69 18.23 12.40 6.95
N GLU A 70 17.95 11.65 8.02
CA GLU A 70 18.88 10.68 8.59
C GLU A 70 19.27 9.62 7.54
N VAL A 71 18.27 9.04 6.87
CA VAL A 71 18.45 8.00 5.83
C VAL A 71 19.22 8.52 4.62
N LEU A 72 18.90 9.72 4.14
CA LEU A 72 19.58 10.32 3.00
C LEU A 72 21.04 10.62 3.31
N LYS A 73 21.33 11.18 4.49
CA LYS A 73 22.69 11.48 4.94
C LYS A 73 23.56 10.22 4.99
N ARG A 74 23.09 9.13 5.60
CA ARG A 74 23.86 7.87 5.70
C ARG A 74 24.04 7.17 4.34
N ASN A 75 23.12 7.38 3.40
CA ASN A 75 23.23 6.85 2.04
C ASN A 75 24.00 7.76 1.08
N GLY A 76 24.41 8.96 1.51
CA GLY A 76 25.09 9.94 0.65
C GLY A 76 24.20 10.46 -0.48
N LYS A 77 22.89 10.60 -0.22
CA LYS A 77 21.89 11.06 -1.20
C LYS A 77 21.33 12.42 -0.81
N ALA A 78 20.96 13.22 -1.82
CA ALA A 78 20.30 14.52 -1.62
C ALA A 78 18.77 14.40 -1.53
N ALA A 79 18.19 13.34 -2.09
CA ALA A 79 16.75 13.06 -2.17
C ALA A 79 16.52 11.55 -2.28
N PRO A 80 15.32 11.04 -1.97
CA PRO A 80 14.95 9.66 -2.32
C PRO A 80 15.00 9.47 -3.84
N ASP A 81 15.37 8.28 -4.30
CA ASP A 81 15.38 7.98 -5.73
C ASP A 81 13.96 7.82 -6.28
N ILE A 82 13.07 7.19 -5.51
CA ILE A 82 11.67 6.95 -5.88
C ILE A 82 10.77 7.46 -4.75
N VAL A 83 9.70 8.15 -5.13
CA VAL A 83 8.57 8.46 -4.25
C VAL A 83 7.35 7.73 -4.80
N VAL A 84 6.63 7.00 -3.96
CA VAL A 84 5.44 6.23 -4.33
C VAL A 84 4.25 6.79 -3.57
N CYS A 85 3.20 7.13 -4.29
CA CYS A 85 1.85 7.33 -3.78
C CYS A 85 1.04 6.09 -4.15
N THR A 86 0.81 5.19 -3.19
CA THR A 86 0.14 3.91 -3.47
C THR A 86 -1.28 4.15 -3.94
N HIS A 87 -1.98 5.07 -3.29
CA HIS A 87 -3.29 5.60 -3.64
C HIS A 87 -3.43 7.00 -3.02
N TYR A 88 -4.46 7.75 -3.42
CA TYR A 88 -4.55 9.19 -3.17
C TYR A 88 -5.33 9.59 -1.91
N ASP A 89 -5.62 8.66 -0.99
CA ASP A 89 -6.26 9.00 0.29
C ASP A 89 -5.37 9.96 1.11
N SER A 90 -5.98 10.93 1.78
CA SER A 90 -5.26 12.09 2.33
C SER A 90 -4.31 11.75 3.48
N ASP A 91 -4.53 10.63 4.16
CA ASP A 91 -3.65 10.03 5.14
C ASP A 91 -2.49 9.21 4.54
N HIS A 92 -2.44 9.04 3.22
CA HIS A 92 -1.30 8.48 2.49
C HIS A 92 -0.56 9.55 1.68
N ILE A 93 -1.26 10.32 0.85
CA ILE A 93 -0.65 11.27 -0.09
C ILE A 93 -0.20 12.58 0.58
N GLY A 94 -0.84 12.99 1.68
CA GLY A 94 -0.71 14.33 2.24
C GLY A 94 0.73 14.74 2.53
N GLY A 95 1.52 13.88 3.18
CA GLY A 95 2.92 14.13 3.52
C GLY A 95 3.88 14.03 2.33
N LEU A 96 3.44 13.48 1.19
CA LEU A 96 4.22 13.44 -0.04
C LEU A 96 4.27 14.82 -0.72
N ILE A 97 3.25 15.66 -0.56
CA ILE A 97 3.21 17.01 -1.14
C ILE A 97 4.42 17.85 -0.68
N PRO A 98 4.60 18.12 0.63
CA PRO A 98 5.75 18.90 1.08
C PRO A 98 7.09 18.15 0.92
N LEU A 99 7.08 16.81 0.83
CA LEU A 99 8.27 16.05 0.44
C LEU A 99 8.71 16.37 -0.99
N ILE A 100 7.77 16.38 -1.93
CA ILE A 100 8.05 16.74 -3.32
C ILE A 100 8.53 18.19 -3.40
N GLU A 101 7.90 19.13 -2.69
CA GLU A 101 8.36 20.53 -2.63
C GLU A 101 9.84 20.64 -2.18
N ASP A 102 10.25 19.87 -1.19
CA ASP A 102 11.62 19.90 -0.66
C ASP A 102 12.65 19.14 -1.52
N TYR A 103 12.26 18.06 -2.19
CA TYR A 103 13.20 17.08 -2.75
C TYR A 103 13.07 16.82 -4.25
N ILE A 104 12.07 17.39 -4.94
CA ILE A 104 11.74 17.01 -6.33
C ILE A 104 12.93 17.08 -7.28
N ASP A 105 13.86 18.03 -7.12
CA ASP A 105 15.03 18.16 -7.99
C ASP A 105 15.87 16.87 -8.03
N GLY A 106 16.06 16.23 -6.87
CA GLY A 106 16.85 15.00 -6.71
C GLY A 106 16.07 13.70 -6.91
N VAL A 107 14.73 13.73 -6.79
CA VAL A 107 13.87 12.55 -7.05
C VAL A 107 13.98 12.12 -8.52
N LYS A 108 14.11 10.82 -8.79
CA LYS A 108 14.21 10.30 -10.16
C LYS A 108 12.85 9.96 -10.75
N GLU A 109 12.01 9.29 -9.97
CA GLU A 109 10.67 8.87 -10.38
C GLU A 109 9.66 9.11 -9.24
N VAL A 110 8.46 9.54 -9.62
CA VAL A 110 7.29 9.60 -8.74
C VAL A 110 6.27 8.60 -9.28
N TRP A 111 6.08 7.51 -8.57
CA TRP A 111 5.12 6.47 -8.91
C TRP A 111 3.76 6.84 -8.32
N VAL A 112 2.82 7.13 -9.20
CA VAL A 112 1.47 7.59 -8.83
C VAL A 112 0.57 7.33 -10.03
N HIS A 113 -0.67 6.90 -9.78
CA HIS A 113 -1.69 6.91 -10.81
C HIS A 113 -2.18 8.36 -10.99
N GLU A 114 -2.14 8.86 -12.22
CA GLU A 114 -2.72 10.14 -12.59
C GLU A 114 -4.21 10.20 -12.25
N THR A 115 -4.73 11.42 -12.11
CA THR A 115 -6.16 11.66 -11.91
C THR A 115 -6.97 10.91 -12.96
N PRO A 116 -7.80 9.92 -12.54
CA PRO A 116 -8.67 9.20 -13.46
C PRO A 116 -9.54 10.15 -14.28
N GLU A 117 -9.81 9.81 -15.55
CA GLU A 117 -10.62 10.66 -16.45
C GLU A 117 -11.97 11.05 -15.83
N VAL A 118 -12.64 10.08 -15.17
CA VAL A 118 -13.90 10.28 -14.44
C VAL A 118 -13.83 11.34 -13.34
N LEU A 119 -12.64 11.65 -12.81
CA LEU A 119 -12.43 12.65 -11.76
C LEU A 119 -11.91 14.00 -12.30
N LYS A 120 -11.65 14.14 -13.62
CA LYS A 120 -11.10 15.38 -14.18
C LYS A 120 -12.08 16.54 -14.21
N ASP A 121 -13.35 16.25 -14.48
CA ASP A 121 -14.42 17.25 -14.59
C ASP A 121 -14.97 17.70 -13.22
N LEU A 122 -14.34 17.26 -12.13
CA LEU A 122 -14.71 17.69 -10.78
C LEU A 122 -14.45 19.18 -10.59
N GLY A 123 -15.54 19.91 -10.31
CA GLY A 123 -15.54 21.33 -9.96
C GLY A 123 -14.81 21.65 -8.66
N ASN A 124 -14.97 22.87 -8.17
CA ASN A 124 -14.35 23.29 -6.90
C ASN A 124 -15.02 22.57 -5.70
N GLY A 125 -14.33 22.55 -4.54
CA GLY A 125 -14.71 21.71 -3.40
C GLY A 125 -16.11 21.93 -2.84
N ARG A 126 -16.70 23.13 -2.95
CA ARG A 126 -18.04 23.38 -2.40
C ARG A 126 -19.15 22.84 -3.31
N ASP A 127 -19.03 23.09 -4.60
CA ASP A 127 -19.98 22.56 -5.60
C ASP A 127 -19.96 21.02 -5.61
N LEU A 128 -18.78 20.44 -5.33
CA LEU A 128 -18.60 19.00 -5.25
C LEU A 128 -19.24 18.40 -3.99
N MET A 129 -19.06 19.03 -2.84
CA MET A 129 -19.67 18.61 -1.58
C MET A 129 -21.20 18.53 -1.72
N ASP A 130 -21.80 19.58 -2.29
CA ASP A 130 -23.26 19.63 -2.49
C ASP A 130 -23.72 18.51 -3.42
N GLN A 131 -23.01 18.25 -4.53
CA GLN A 131 -23.35 17.16 -5.46
C GLN A 131 -23.21 15.77 -4.83
N VAL A 132 -22.12 15.51 -4.10
CA VAL A 132 -21.88 14.20 -3.48
C VAL A 132 -22.94 13.90 -2.40
N VAL A 133 -23.29 14.90 -1.59
CA VAL A 133 -24.33 14.75 -0.55
C VAL A 133 -25.72 14.64 -1.17
N GLU A 134 -26.04 15.43 -2.21
CA GLU A 134 -27.33 15.37 -2.91
C GLU A 134 -27.57 14.02 -3.58
N HIS A 135 -26.51 13.38 -4.09
CA HIS A 135 -26.57 12.09 -4.77
C HIS A 135 -26.21 10.91 -3.87
N ALA A 136 -26.04 11.13 -2.56
CA ALA A 136 -25.86 10.05 -1.61
C ALA A 136 -27.07 9.11 -1.69
N ASP A 137 -26.82 7.82 -1.91
CA ASP A 137 -27.89 6.87 -2.15
C ASP A 137 -28.74 6.59 -0.89
N GLU A 138 -29.89 5.95 -1.09
CA GLU A 138 -30.84 5.66 -0.03
C GLU A 138 -30.23 4.82 1.11
N LEU A 139 -29.26 3.93 0.81
CA LEU A 139 -28.62 3.12 1.85
C LEU A 139 -27.66 3.95 2.71
N VAL A 140 -26.92 4.87 2.11
CA VAL A 140 -26.05 5.80 2.82
C VAL A 140 -26.88 6.70 3.73
N LEU A 141 -27.98 7.24 3.19
CA LEU A 141 -28.91 8.07 3.95
C LEU A 141 -29.60 7.28 5.07
N ASP A 142 -30.03 6.04 4.83
CA ASP A 142 -30.62 5.16 5.83
C ASP A 142 -29.60 4.79 6.94
N SER A 143 -28.35 4.50 6.56
CA SER A 143 -27.26 4.22 7.50
C SER A 143 -26.95 5.45 8.36
N ALA A 144 -26.87 6.63 7.75
CA ALA A 144 -26.69 7.89 8.48
C ALA A 144 -27.88 8.19 9.40
N ALA A 145 -29.12 8.02 8.91
CA ALA A 145 -30.34 8.26 9.67
C ALA A 145 -30.46 7.34 10.89
N LYS A 146 -30.10 6.06 10.76
CA LYS A 146 -30.05 5.09 11.89
C LYS A 146 -29.10 5.51 13.00
N VAL A 147 -28.05 6.25 12.67
CA VAL A 147 -27.04 6.74 13.62
C VAL A 147 -27.38 8.15 14.13
N GLY A 148 -28.44 8.78 13.60
CA GLY A 148 -28.93 10.10 14.02
C GLY A 148 -28.00 11.25 13.58
N SER A 149 -27.91 12.31 14.39
CA SER A 149 -27.06 13.48 14.09
C SER A 149 -25.60 13.12 13.81
N ASN A 150 -25.09 12.09 14.47
CA ASN A 150 -23.72 11.61 14.28
C ASN A 150 -23.49 10.99 12.89
N GLY A 151 -24.53 10.40 12.28
CA GLY A 151 -24.44 9.83 10.94
C GLY A 151 -24.34 10.90 9.86
N VAL A 152 -25.03 12.04 10.03
CA VAL A 152 -24.90 13.19 9.12
C VAL A 152 -23.51 13.82 9.23
N THR A 153 -22.98 13.96 10.45
CA THR A 153 -21.61 14.43 10.65
C THR A 153 -20.59 13.49 10.00
N MET A 154 -20.74 12.17 10.18
CA MET A 154 -19.86 11.19 9.55
C MET A 154 -19.90 11.27 8.01
N LEU A 155 -21.09 11.41 7.42
CA LEU A 155 -21.24 11.61 5.97
C LEU A 155 -20.46 12.84 5.50
N GLN A 156 -20.60 13.95 6.21
CA GLN A 156 -19.90 15.20 5.90
C GLN A 156 -18.38 15.04 6.01
N GLU A 157 -17.89 14.47 7.11
CA GLU A 157 -16.46 14.24 7.33
C GLU A 157 -15.85 13.35 6.23
N LYS A 158 -16.55 12.30 5.80
CA LYS A 158 -16.07 11.41 4.72
C LYS A 158 -16.11 12.08 3.35
N ALA A 159 -17.13 12.90 3.07
CA ALA A 159 -17.16 13.66 1.82
C ALA A 159 -16.04 14.73 1.79
N GLU A 160 -15.78 15.41 2.90
CA GLU A 160 -14.64 16.33 3.04
C GLU A 160 -13.30 15.63 2.82
N PHE A 161 -13.13 14.43 3.40
CA PHE A 161 -11.95 13.59 3.20
C PHE A 161 -11.71 13.24 1.72
N LEU A 162 -12.76 12.85 0.98
CA LEU A 162 -12.66 12.55 -0.45
C LEU A 162 -12.26 13.78 -1.27
N ILE A 163 -12.87 14.93 -0.98
CA ILE A 163 -12.57 16.20 -1.65
C ILE A 163 -11.12 16.62 -1.38
N GLU A 164 -10.67 16.52 -0.13
CA GLU A 164 -9.29 16.78 0.24
C GLU A 164 -8.33 15.86 -0.50
N SER A 165 -8.58 14.54 -0.50
CA SER A 165 -7.78 13.52 -1.17
C SER A 165 -7.58 13.81 -2.67
N ILE A 166 -8.66 14.17 -3.38
CA ILE A 166 -8.61 14.54 -4.80
C ILE A 166 -7.86 15.87 -5.01
N GLY A 167 -8.07 16.85 -4.13
CA GLY A 167 -7.33 18.11 -4.14
C GLY A 167 -5.83 17.90 -3.98
N GLN A 168 -5.44 17.02 -3.04
CA GLN A 168 -4.06 16.64 -2.79
C GLN A 168 -3.44 15.89 -3.97
N LEU A 169 -4.18 15.02 -4.66
CA LEU A 169 -3.71 14.38 -5.89
C LEU A 169 -3.40 15.41 -6.99
N LYS A 170 -4.33 16.34 -7.24
CA LYS A 170 -4.15 17.42 -8.22
C LYS A 170 -2.94 18.30 -7.85
N GLN A 171 -2.78 18.63 -6.57
CA GLN A 171 -1.65 19.40 -6.07
C GLN A 171 -0.33 18.66 -6.27
N LEU A 172 -0.23 17.39 -5.86
CA LEU A 172 0.97 16.58 -6.03
C LEU A 172 1.40 16.52 -7.50
N LEU A 173 0.47 16.18 -8.40
CA LEU A 173 0.76 16.10 -9.83
C LEU A 173 1.19 17.44 -10.44
N SER A 174 0.68 18.58 -9.92
CA SER A 174 1.10 19.90 -10.39
C SER A 174 2.53 20.28 -9.99
N LEU A 175 3.06 19.69 -8.91
CA LEU A 175 4.41 19.95 -8.39
C LEU A 175 5.47 19.07 -9.07
N VAL A 176 5.08 17.92 -9.61
CA VAL A 176 6.01 16.95 -10.21
C VAL A 176 6.19 17.24 -11.71
N PRO A 177 7.42 17.45 -12.20
CA PRO A 177 7.65 17.56 -13.64
C PRO A 177 7.18 16.30 -14.38
N GLU A 178 6.45 16.47 -15.48
CA GLU A 178 5.82 15.38 -16.26
C GLU A 178 6.80 14.21 -16.54
N ARG A 179 8.05 14.51 -16.90
CA ARG A 179 9.10 13.49 -17.15
C ARG A 179 9.44 12.59 -15.95
N LYS A 180 9.06 12.98 -14.74
CA LYS A 180 9.29 12.24 -13.49
C LYS A 180 8.02 11.51 -13.01
N VAL A 181 6.84 11.87 -13.51
CA VAL A 181 5.58 11.16 -13.20
C VAL A 181 5.59 9.80 -13.88
N ARG A 182 5.17 8.77 -13.15
CA ARG A 182 5.13 7.39 -13.61
C ARG A 182 3.84 6.73 -13.16
N ASN A 183 2.90 6.61 -14.10
CA ASN A 183 1.77 5.69 -13.99
C ASN A 183 2.29 4.25 -14.09
N VAL A 184 2.47 3.61 -12.94
CA VAL A 184 3.02 2.25 -12.86
C VAL A 184 1.90 1.24 -12.68
N PHE A 185 1.98 0.12 -13.39
CA PHE A 185 1.06 -1.00 -13.31
C PHE A 185 1.83 -2.32 -13.18
N HIS A 186 1.11 -3.43 -13.04
CA HIS A 186 1.70 -4.76 -13.01
C HIS A 186 2.83 -4.95 -14.05
N GLY A 187 3.98 -5.42 -13.59
CA GLY A 187 5.16 -5.70 -14.41
C GLY A 187 6.10 -4.50 -14.58
N ASP A 188 5.70 -3.30 -14.16
CA ASP A 188 6.60 -2.14 -14.11
C ASP A 188 7.63 -2.26 -12.99
N GLY A 189 8.69 -1.46 -13.14
CA GLY A 189 9.73 -1.25 -12.15
C GLY A 189 10.52 0.04 -12.44
N PRO A 190 11.62 0.29 -11.71
CA PRO A 190 12.45 1.47 -11.91
C PRO A 190 13.01 1.51 -13.34
N LYS A 191 12.87 2.63 -14.07
CA LYS A 191 13.51 2.81 -15.40
C LYS A 191 14.93 3.35 -15.32
N PHE A 192 15.44 3.59 -14.11
CA PHE A 192 16.82 3.97 -13.87
C PHE A 192 17.54 2.86 -13.11
N ALA A 193 18.81 2.63 -13.47
CA ALA A 193 19.64 1.56 -12.90
C ALA A 193 19.00 0.16 -13.04
N HIS A 194 19.79 -0.90 -12.89
CA HIS A 194 19.28 -2.26 -13.07
C HIS A 194 18.85 -2.84 -11.72
N TRP A 195 17.59 -2.58 -11.34
CA TRP A 195 16.93 -3.07 -10.12
C TRP A 195 15.75 -4.02 -10.45
N PRO A 196 16.02 -5.19 -11.05
CA PRO A 196 14.97 -6.17 -11.36
C PRO A 196 14.28 -6.74 -10.11
N GLU A 197 14.84 -6.51 -8.92
CA GLU A 197 14.28 -6.95 -7.65
C GLU A 197 13.06 -6.13 -7.21
N VAL A 198 12.91 -4.89 -7.69
CA VAL A 198 11.79 -4.00 -7.33
C VAL A 198 10.75 -4.04 -8.43
N LYS A 199 9.54 -4.50 -8.09
CA LYS A 199 8.45 -4.75 -9.05
C LYS A 199 7.14 -4.19 -8.54
N VAL A 200 6.32 -3.71 -9.46
CA VAL A 200 4.89 -3.47 -9.22
C VAL A 200 4.12 -4.73 -9.57
N LEU A 201 3.44 -5.32 -8.58
CA LEU A 201 2.60 -6.51 -8.78
C LEU A 201 1.18 -6.14 -9.18
N GLY A 202 0.68 -5.00 -8.72
CA GLY A 202 -0.66 -4.51 -9.01
C GLY A 202 -0.78 -3.00 -8.77
N PRO A 203 -1.88 -2.39 -9.23
CA PRO A 203 -2.94 -3.02 -10.02
C PRO A 203 -2.48 -3.34 -11.45
N THR A 204 -3.21 -4.20 -12.16
CA THR A 204 -3.09 -4.25 -13.63
C THR A 204 -3.77 -3.01 -14.21
N ARG A 205 -3.38 -2.60 -15.43
CA ARG A 205 -4.04 -1.47 -16.10
C ARG A 205 -5.52 -1.75 -16.31
N GLU A 206 -5.86 -2.95 -16.73
CA GLU A 206 -7.23 -3.37 -16.98
C GLU A 206 -8.06 -3.29 -15.69
N TYR A 207 -7.53 -3.75 -14.55
CA TYR A 207 -8.24 -3.66 -13.28
C TYR A 207 -8.41 -2.21 -12.82
N PHE A 208 -7.39 -1.37 -13.00
CA PHE A 208 -7.50 0.05 -12.68
C PHE A 208 -8.60 0.76 -13.50
N GLU A 209 -8.66 0.49 -14.81
CA GLU A 209 -9.68 1.07 -15.70
C GLU A 209 -11.11 0.56 -15.39
N GLU A 210 -11.24 -0.66 -14.87
CA GLU A 210 -12.51 -1.18 -14.34
C GLU A 210 -12.95 -0.48 -13.05
N LEU A 211 -12.01 -0.11 -12.18
CA LEU A 211 -12.28 0.63 -10.95
C LEU A 211 -12.69 2.09 -11.24
N PHE A 212 -12.12 2.68 -12.30
CA PHE A 212 -12.35 4.07 -12.70
C PHE A 212 -12.86 4.19 -14.15
N PRO A 213 -14.08 3.69 -14.43
CA PRO A 213 -14.60 3.66 -15.79
C PRO A 213 -14.80 5.08 -16.35
N PRO A 214 -14.21 5.41 -17.53
CA PRO A 214 -14.22 6.78 -18.06
C PRO A 214 -15.60 7.27 -18.49
N ASN A 215 -16.54 6.36 -18.73
CA ASN A 215 -17.92 6.69 -19.12
C ASN A 215 -18.85 6.94 -17.93
N LYS A 216 -18.37 6.74 -16.71
CA LYS A 216 -19.13 7.02 -15.49
C LYS A 216 -19.03 8.49 -15.14
N LYS A 217 -20.05 9.03 -14.48
CA LYS A 217 -19.99 10.42 -14.01
C LYS A 217 -19.27 10.50 -12.67
N SER A 218 -18.57 11.61 -12.46
CA SER A 218 -17.75 11.83 -11.26
C SER A 218 -18.53 11.67 -9.94
N TYR A 219 -19.74 12.24 -9.85
CA TYR A 219 -20.58 12.13 -8.64
C TYR A 219 -21.05 10.69 -8.37
N GLU A 220 -21.22 9.86 -9.41
CA GLU A 220 -21.63 8.45 -9.24
C GLU A 220 -20.49 7.64 -8.63
N LEU A 221 -19.25 7.89 -9.05
CA LEU A 221 -18.09 7.26 -8.45
C LEU A 221 -17.87 7.74 -7.01
N LEU A 222 -18.00 9.04 -6.75
CA LEU A 222 -17.79 9.59 -5.41
C LEU A 222 -18.88 9.22 -4.42
N SER A 223 -20.13 9.07 -4.87
CA SER A 223 -21.20 8.54 -4.01
C SER A 223 -20.98 7.08 -3.64
N GLU A 224 -20.42 6.26 -4.55
CA GLU A 224 -19.99 4.89 -4.23
C GLU A 224 -18.81 4.86 -3.26
N GLU A 225 -17.78 5.68 -3.47
CA GLU A 225 -16.66 5.83 -2.53
C GLU A 225 -17.17 6.23 -1.13
N LEU A 226 -18.06 7.22 -1.07
CA LEU A 226 -18.67 7.69 0.17
C LEU A 226 -19.48 6.58 0.86
N ARG A 227 -20.23 5.79 0.07
CA ARG A 227 -20.98 4.64 0.58
C ARG A 227 -20.07 3.62 1.23
N GLU A 228 -19.00 3.23 0.54
CA GLU A 228 -18.05 2.24 1.07
C GLU A 228 -17.38 2.75 2.35
N HIS A 229 -17.00 4.03 2.42
CA HIS A 229 -16.48 4.65 3.65
C HIS A 229 -17.48 4.61 4.82
N VAL A 230 -18.77 4.90 4.56
CA VAL A 230 -19.82 4.88 5.58
C VAL A 230 -20.12 3.46 6.06
N LEU A 231 -20.19 2.49 5.14
CA LEU A 231 -20.43 1.09 5.47
C LEU A 231 -19.27 0.51 6.29
N PHE A 232 -18.04 0.84 5.94
CA PHE A 232 -16.84 0.45 6.69
C PHE A 232 -16.95 0.79 8.19
N GLU A 233 -17.30 2.05 8.52
CA GLU A 233 -17.43 2.52 9.90
C GLU A 233 -18.67 1.94 10.61
N GLY A 234 -19.78 1.79 9.87
CA GLY A 234 -21.04 1.30 10.42
C GLY A 234 -21.01 -0.16 10.87
N PHE A 235 -20.30 -1.03 10.13
CA PHE A 235 -20.21 -2.46 10.44
C PHE A 235 -19.22 -2.80 11.56
N ASN A 236 -18.23 -1.95 11.84
CA ASN A 236 -17.23 -2.17 12.90
C ASN A 236 -17.83 -2.19 14.33
N ARG A 237 -19.13 -1.89 14.49
CA ARG A 237 -19.81 -1.94 15.80
C ARG A 237 -20.37 -3.32 16.17
N PHE A 238 -20.43 -4.29 15.26
CA PHE A 238 -21.10 -5.56 15.53
C PHE A 238 -20.41 -6.76 14.85
N GLN A 239 -19.53 -7.45 15.58
CA GLN A 239 -19.48 -8.92 15.62
C GLN A 239 -18.46 -9.44 16.66
N GLN A 240 -18.94 -9.77 17.85
CA GLN A 240 -18.19 -10.69 18.73
C GLN A 240 -18.49 -12.13 18.29
N LEU A 241 -17.64 -12.70 17.45
CA LEU A 241 -17.65 -14.12 17.13
C LEU A 241 -16.79 -14.88 18.16
N ALA A 242 -17.34 -15.08 19.36
CA ALA A 242 -16.67 -15.84 20.41
C ALA A 242 -16.51 -17.32 20.00
N GLY A 243 -15.29 -17.86 20.07
CA GLY A 243 -15.00 -19.29 19.88
C GLY A 243 -14.47 -19.73 18.50
N LEU A 244 -14.43 -18.85 17.50
CA LEU A 244 -13.75 -19.13 16.20
C LEU A 244 -12.25 -18.86 16.28
N LYS A 245 -11.44 -19.59 15.49
CA LYS A 245 -10.03 -19.24 15.28
C LYS A 245 -9.94 -17.88 14.59
N SER A 246 -8.89 -17.12 14.85
CA SER A 246 -8.79 -15.72 14.40
C SER A 246 -8.94 -15.56 12.87
N CYS A 247 -8.29 -16.42 12.08
CA CYS A 247 -8.44 -16.38 10.62
C CYS A 247 -9.83 -16.78 10.10
N ASP A 248 -10.61 -17.54 10.86
CA ASP A 248 -11.97 -17.95 10.47
C ASP A 248 -12.99 -16.80 10.63
N LYS A 249 -12.60 -15.72 11.29
CA LYS A 249 -13.41 -14.49 11.44
C LYS A 249 -13.18 -13.50 10.29
N LEU A 250 -12.23 -13.81 9.40
CA LEU A 250 -11.90 -12.90 8.32
C LEU A 250 -13.01 -12.86 7.28
N LYS A 251 -13.30 -11.68 6.74
CA LYS A 251 -14.25 -11.50 5.65
C LYS A 251 -13.73 -12.15 4.36
N ASP A 252 -14.66 -12.36 3.45
CA ASP A 252 -14.39 -12.78 2.08
C ASP A 252 -14.71 -11.66 1.09
N GLU A 253 -14.48 -11.94 -0.19
CA GLU A 253 -14.72 -10.98 -1.28
C GLU A 253 -16.20 -10.55 -1.40
N GLN A 254 -17.15 -11.32 -0.88
CA GLN A 254 -18.58 -11.02 -0.95
C GLN A 254 -19.04 -10.07 0.16
N THR A 255 -18.30 -10.06 1.28
CA THR A 255 -18.66 -9.38 2.52
C THR A 255 -17.73 -8.21 2.85
N ALA A 256 -16.56 -8.16 2.23
CA ALA A 256 -15.65 -7.03 2.28
C ALA A 256 -16.20 -5.80 1.55
N SER A 257 -15.99 -4.64 2.15
CA SER A 257 -16.37 -3.32 1.63
C SER A 257 -15.14 -2.43 1.63
N ILE A 258 -14.72 -1.99 0.44
CA ILE A 258 -13.49 -1.24 0.20
C ILE A 258 -13.72 -0.34 -1.02
N THR A 259 -13.27 0.91 -0.93
CA THR A 259 -13.39 1.89 -2.02
C THR A 259 -12.63 1.46 -3.30
N ALA A 260 -12.94 2.07 -4.45
CA ALA A 260 -12.12 1.89 -5.65
C ALA A 260 -10.73 2.51 -5.46
N THR A 261 -10.62 3.62 -4.72
CA THR A 261 -9.34 4.27 -4.37
C THR A 261 -8.38 3.33 -3.65
N ASN A 262 -8.77 2.72 -2.52
CA ASN A 262 -7.90 1.78 -1.80
C ASN A 262 -7.63 0.52 -2.64
N ARG A 263 -8.63 0.00 -3.39
CA ARG A 263 -8.47 -1.15 -4.28
C ARG A 263 -7.45 -0.92 -5.40
N ALA A 264 -7.23 0.33 -5.80
CA ALA A 264 -6.26 0.73 -6.81
C ALA A 264 -4.82 0.92 -6.29
N SER A 265 -4.58 0.63 -4.99
CA SER A 265 -3.26 0.73 -4.36
C SER A 265 -2.16 0.07 -5.20
N ILE A 266 -1.05 0.78 -5.42
CA ILE A 266 0.17 0.22 -6.00
C ILE A 266 0.74 -0.82 -5.01
N ILE A 267 0.79 -2.08 -5.44
CA ILE A 267 1.34 -3.20 -4.68
C ILE A 267 2.78 -3.41 -5.12
N ILE A 268 3.73 -3.23 -4.21
CA ILE A 268 5.17 -3.31 -4.49
C ILE A 268 5.74 -4.59 -3.89
N ALA A 269 6.49 -5.33 -4.72
CA ALA A 269 7.31 -6.44 -4.27
C ALA A 269 8.80 -6.09 -4.38
N ILE A 270 9.57 -6.49 -3.37
CA ILE A 270 11.03 -6.40 -3.36
C ILE A 270 11.58 -7.80 -3.07
N ASP A 271 12.26 -8.39 -4.05
CA ASP A 271 12.84 -9.74 -3.95
C ASP A 271 14.30 -9.66 -3.43
N CYS A 272 14.59 -10.22 -2.25
CA CYS A 272 15.96 -10.35 -1.73
C CYS A 272 16.37 -11.82 -1.54
N ASP A 273 17.59 -12.06 -1.04
CA ASP A 273 18.11 -13.41 -0.81
C ASP A 273 17.35 -14.19 0.28
N LYS A 274 16.69 -13.48 1.20
CA LYS A 274 15.82 -14.05 2.24
C LYS A 274 14.44 -14.44 1.74
N GLY A 275 13.97 -13.79 0.69
CA GLY A 275 12.63 -13.96 0.13
C GLY A 275 12.02 -12.62 -0.28
N ARG A 276 10.70 -12.63 -0.44
CA ARG A 276 9.95 -11.47 -0.91
C ARG A 276 9.46 -10.59 0.24
N LEU A 277 9.66 -9.29 0.10
CA LEU A 277 8.98 -8.28 0.88
C LEU A 277 7.80 -7.74 0.07
N LEU A 278 6.63 -7.63 0.68
CA LEU A 278 5.41 -7.12 0.05
C LEU A 278 4.91 -5.88 0.79
N PHE A 279 4.71 -4.79 0.03
CA PHE A 279 4.09 -3.55 0.48
C PHE A 279 2.77 -3.40 -0.26
N THR A 280 1.67 -3.44 0.48
CA THR A 280 0.34 -3.62 -0.10
C THR A 280 -0.41 -2.32 -0.35
N GLY A 281 0.04 -1.20 0.25
CA GLY A 281 -0.85 -0.07 0.53
C GLY A 281 -2.13 -0.59 1.16
N ASP A 282 -3.26 -0.13 0.63
CA ASP A 282 -4.59 -0.50 1.09
C ASP A 282 -5.32 -1.41 0.11
N ALA A 283 -4.56 -2.18 -0.67
CA ALA A 283 -5.09 -3.21 -1.55
C ALA A 283 -6.02 -4.17 -0.79
N GLY A 284 -7.09 -4.58 -1.48
CA GLY A 284 -8.08 -5.51 -0.95
C GLY A 284 -7.99 -6.92 -1.54
N ILE A 285 -8.90 -7.79 -1.11
CA ILE A 285 -9.02 -9.18 -1.58
C ILE A 285 -9.05 -9.25 -3.12
N SER A 286 -9.88 -8.43 -3.76
CA SER A 286 -10.00 -8.39 -5.22
C SER A 286 -8.72 -7.85 -5.87
N SER A 287 -8.07 -6.85 -5.29
CA SER A 287 -6.80 -6.30 -5.79
C SER A 287 -5.71 -7.37 -5.85
N PHE A 288 -5.61 -8.19 -4.80
CA PHE A 288 -4.69 -9.32 -4.75
C PHE A 288 -5.02 -10.39 -5.79
N LYS A 289 -6.29 -10.80 -5.90
CA LYS A 289 -6.73 -11.82 -6.86
C LYS A 289 -6.61 -11.38 -8.33
N ARG A 290 -6.50 -10.08 -8.58
CA ARG A 290 -6.30 -9.50 -9.92
C ARG A 290 -4.83 -9.35 -10.32
N ILE A 291 -3.89 -9.74 -9.46
CA ILE A 291 -2.47 -9.89 -9.84
C ILE A 291 -2.32 -11.12 -10.76
N PRO A 292 -1.68 -11.00 -11.93
CA PRO A 292 -1.30 -12.17 -12.73
C PRO A 292 -0.45 -13.15 -11.91
N ASP A 293 -0.81 -14.43 -11.93
CA ASP A 293 -0.22 -15.47 -11.07
C ASP A 293 -0.26 -15.14 -9.56
N TRP A 294 -1.31 -14.47 -9.07
CA TRP A 294 -1.41 -14.00 -7.67
C TRP A 294 -1.08 -15.08 -6.63
N GLU A 295 -1.50 -16.33 -6.85
CA GLU A 295 -1.19 -17.45 -5.94
C GLU A 295 0.31 -17.69 -5.78
N ARG A 296 1.09 -17.48 -6.84
CA ARG A 296 2.55 -17.57 -6.80
C ARG A 296 3.14 -16.30 -6.21
N GLU A 297 2.66 -15.15 -6.65
CA GLU A 297 3.25 -13.87 -6.28
C GLU A 297 3.07 -13.53 -4.79
N LEU A 298 2.00 -14.03 -4.17
CA LEU A 298 1.70 -13.77 -2.76
C LEU A 298 2.17 -14.88 -1.83
N ARG A 299 2.76 -15.98 -2.30
CA ARG A 299 3.08 -17.15 -1.46
C ARG A 299 4.32 -16.94 -0.60
N ASP A 300 4.24 -17.38 0.66
CA ASP A 300 5.37 -17.53 1.59
C ASP A 300 6.31 -16.31 1.65
N LEU A 301 5.76 -15.19 2.12
CA LEU A 301 6.46 -13.90 2.16
C LEU A 301 7.51 -13.86 3.27
N TYR A 302 8.61 -13.15 3.03
CA TYR A 302 9.59 -12.86 4.08
C TYR A 302 9.15 -11.69 4.94
N PHE A 303 8.61 -10.63 4.32
CA PHE A 303 8.05 -9.48 5.00
C PHE A 303 6.71 -9.09 4.38
N LEU A 304 5.75 -8.75 5.20
CA LEU A 304 4.45 -8.22 4.79
C LEU A 304 4.18 -6.92 5.55
N LYS A 305 3.95 -5.84 4.80
CA LYS A 305 3.12 -4.75 5.30
C LYS A 305 1.67 -5.22 5.24
N ILE A 306 1.02 -5.39 6.39
CA ILE A 306 -0.41 -5.76 6.47
C ILE A 306 -1.27 -4.65 5.81
N PRO A 307 -2.19 -5.00 4.89
CA PRO A 307 -2.97 -4.01 4.16
C PRO A 307 -3.88 -3.18 5.06
N HIS A 308 -4.05 -1.89 4.71
CA HIS A 308 -5.11 -1.01 5.22
C HIS A 308 -5.30 -1.08 6.73
N HIS A 309 -4.20 -0.81 7.42
CA HIS A 309 -4.12 -0.78 8.87
C HIS A 309 -4.61 -2.02 9.61
N GLY A 310 -4.63 -3.17 8.93
CA GLY A 310 -5.13 -4.41 9.49
C GLY A 310 -6.65 -4.49 9.47
N SER A 311 -7.31 -3.85 8.50
CA SER A 311 -8.74 -4.01 8.32
C SER A 311 -9.10 -5.41 7.81
N ASN A 312 -10.15 -5.97 8.40
CA ASN A 312 -10.77 -7.22 8.01
C ASN A 312 -11.48 -7.12 6.65
N ASN A 313 -11.69 -5.93 6.09
CA ASN A 313 -12.18 -5.82 4.71
C ASN A 313 -11.11 -6.19 3.67
N ASN A 314 -9.82 -6.10 4.00
CA ASN A 314 -8.76 -6.14 3.00
C ASN A 314 -8.16 -7.53 2.77
N ILE A 315 -8.35 -8.45 3.72
CA ILE A 315 -7.66 -9.74 3.72
C ILE A 315 -8.63 -10.88 4.04
N SER A 316 -8.55 -11.94 3.25
CA SER A 316 -9.31 -13.16 3.49
C SER A 316 -8.47 -14.22 4.20
N LYS A 317 -9.15 -15.24 4.73
CA LYS A 317 -8.48 -16.44 5.24
C LYS A 317 -7.56 -17.07 4.18
N GLU A 318 -8.07 -17.26 2.96
CA GLU A 318 -7.34 -17.84 1.83
C GLU A 318 -6.04 -17.07 1.54
N ILE A 319 -6.13 -15.75 1.36
CA ILE A 319 -4.98 -14.93 1.02
C ILE A 319 -3.99 -14.88 2.20
N SER A 320 -4.48 -14.73 3.43
CA SER A 320 -3.58 -14.71 4.61
C SER A 320 -2.88 -16.05 4.83
N GLU A 321 -3.52 -17.19 4.52
CA GLU A 321 -2.91 -18.53 4.58
C GLU A 321 -1.88 -18.74 3.46
N LEU A 322 -2.14 -18.17 2.28
CA LEU A 322 -1.20 -18.17 1.19
C LEU A 322 0.04 -17.31 1.49
N MET A 323 -0.17 -16.10 2.01
CA MET A 323 0.88 -15.14 2.34
C MET A 323 1.87 -15.66 3.36
N ASN A 324 1.38 -16.29 4.43
CA ASN A 324 2.19 -16.99 5.44
C ASN A 324 3.54 -16.28 5.76
N PRO A 325 3.51 -14.99 6.17
CA PRO A 325 4.72 -14.17 6.23
C PRO A 325 5.64 -14.58 7.40
N VAL A 326 6.96 -14.40 7.22
CA VAL A 326 7.94 -14.53 8.33
C VAL A 326 7.88 -13.33 9.27
N HIS A 327 7.76 -12.12 8.70
CA HIS A 327 7.58 -10.86 9.42
C HIS A 327 6.34 -10.13 8.91
N ALA A 328 5.47 -9.68 9.80
CA ALA A 328 4.26 -8.93 9.43
C ALA A 328 4.13 -7.67 10.28
N TYR A 329 4.14 -6.50 9.63
CA TYR A 329 4.08 -5.19 10.28
C TYR A 329 2.80 -4.45 9.86
N ASN A 330 2.17 -3.79 10.82
CA ASN A 330 0.99 -2.96 10.62
C ASN A 330 1.28 -1.50 10.95
N SER A 331 0.76 -0.59 10.13
CA SER A 331 0.58 0.83 10.50
C SER A 331 -0.87 1.02 10.92
N GLY A 332 -1.18 1.88 11.87
CA GLY A 332 -2.55 2.07 12.34
C GLY A 332 -2.57 2.27 13.84
N ASN A 333 -3.30 3.28 14.31
CA ASN A 333 -3.40 3.62 15.72
C ASN A 333 -4.84 3.60 16.23
N ARG A 334 -5.77 4.18 15.47
CA ARG A 334 -7.19 4.22 15.83
C ARG A 334 -7.91 3.02 15.25
N HIS A 335 -7.60 2.66 14.00
CA HIS A 335 -8.24 1.56 13.27
C HIS A 335 -7.28 0.38 13.13
N GLN A 336 -7.68 -0.77 13.66
CA GLN A 336 -7.05 -2.07 13.47
C GLN A 336 -8.03 -3.15 13.93
N ASP A 337 -8.25 -4.17 13.12
CA ASP A 337 -9.12 -5.29 13.49
C ASP A 337 -8.27 -6.39 14.13
N ASP A 338 -8.54 -6.68 15.40
CA ASP A 338 -7.73 -7.62 16.19
C ASP A 338 -7.73 -9.03 15.55
N GLU A 339 -8.82 -9.44 14.89
CA GLU A 339 -8.86 -10.73 14.19
C GLU A 339 -7.85 -10.85 13.03
N VAL A 340 -7.51 -9.74 12.37
CA VAL A 340 -6.49 -9.71 11.31
C VAL A 340 -5.12 -9.87 11.93
N LEU A 341 -4.83 -9.07 12.96
CA LEU A 341 -3.55 -9.12 13.66
C LEU A 341 -3.33 -10.50 14.28
N ASP A 342 -4.31 -11.03 15.00
CA ASP A 342 -4.27 -12.37 15.60
C ASP A 342 -4.12 -13.46 14.53
N CYS A 343 -4.78 -13.31 13.37
CA CYS A 343 -4.62 -14.26 12.27
C CYS A 343 -3.17 -14.33 11.77
N PHE A 344 -2.51 -13.19 11.59
CA PHE A 344 -1.10 -13.16 11.20
C PHE A 344 -0.15 -13.57 12.34
N ASP A 345 -0.47 -13.22 13.58
CA ASP A 345 0.33 -13.60 14.76
C ASP A 345 0.35 -15.12 14.95
N SER A 346 -0.79 -15.78 14.70
CA SER A 346 -0.88 -17.24 14.73
C SER A 346 -0.02 -17.96 13.66
N LYS A 347 0.48 -17.22 12.66
CA LYS A 347 1.23 -17.75 11.50
C LYS A 347 2.72 -17.37 11.52
N ALA A 348 3.06 -16.22 12.07
CA ALA A 348 4.40 -15.65 11.96
C ALA A 348 5.43 -16.55 12.69
N ARG A 349 6.24 -17.26 11.90
CA ARG A 349 7.01 -18.44 12.34
C ARG A 349 8.18 -18.18 13.30
N ASN A 350 8.34 -16.98 13.85
CA ASN A 350 9.34 -16.65 14.87
C ASN A 350 9.20 -15.24 15.49
N PHE A 351 8.18 -14.45 15.10
CA PHE A 351 8.05 -13.06 15.52
C PHE A 351 6.58 -12.67 15.61
N SER A 352 6.17 -12.04 16.70
CA SER A 352 4.83 -11.48 16.79
C SER A 352 4.62 -10.37 15.76
N VAL A 353 3.37 -10.17 15.33
CA VAL A 353 2.99 -8.99 14.54
C VAL A 353 3.42 -7.73 15.30
N LYS A 354 4.03 -6.77 14.59
CA LYS A 354 4.37 -5.46 15.16
C LYS A 354 3.45 -4.40 14.59
N THR A 355 3.04 -3.46 15.43
CA THR A 355 2.13 -2.38 15.01
C THR A 355 2.65 -1.03 15.46
N THR A 356 2.40 0.02 14.68
CA THR A 356 2.75 1.39 15.10
C THR A 356 2.01 1.79 16.37
N LYS A 357 0.76 1.33 16.56
CA LYS A 357 -0.01 1.54 17.80
C LYS A 357 0.72 1.10 19.07
N LEU A 358 1.36 -0.08 19.01
CA LEU A 358 1.97 -0.70 20.19
C LEU A 358 3.47 -0.41 20.30
N ASN A 359 4.12 -0.09 19.20
CA ASN A 359 5.58 -0.03 19.13
C ASN A 359 6.13 1.32 18.66
N GLY A 360 5.28 2.25 18.23
CA GLY A 360 5.70 3.49 17.57
C GLY A 360 6.34 3.20 16.21
N ASP A 361 7.36 3.96 15.84
CA ASP A 361 8.07 3.74 14.57
C ASP A 361 8.72 2.34 14.55
N LEU A 362 8.48 1.60 13.46
CA LEU A 362 8.98 0.24 13.26
C LEU A 362 10.20 0.24 12.36
N SER A 363 11.15 -0.64 12.65
CA SER A 363 12.31 -0.90 11.79
C SER A 363 12.47 -2.38 11.51
N PHE A 364 12.94 -2.69 10.30
CA PHE A 364 13.22 -4.04 9.83
C PHE A 364 14.46 -4.02 8.93
N GLU A 365 15.30 -5.05 9.05
CA GLU A 365 16.50 -5.23 8.24
C GLU A 365 16.60 -6.71 7.78
N ALA A 366 16.96 -6.93 6.52
CA ALA A 366 17.07 -8.24 5.88
C ALA A 366 18.44 -8.48 5.26
#